data_AF-A0A6G2RWH2-F1
#
_entry.id   AF-A0A6G2RWH2-F1
#
_cell.length_a   1.000
_cell.length_b   1.000
_cell.length_c   1.000
_cell.angle_alpha   90.00
_cell.angle_beta   90.00
_cell.angle_gamma   90.00
#
_symmetry.space_group_name_H-M   'P 1'
#
loop_
_entity.id
_entity.type
_entity.pdbx_description
1 polymer ?
#
loop_
_entity_poly.entity_id
_entity_poly.type
_entity_poly.pdbx_seq_one_letter_code
_entity_poly.pdbx_strand_id
1 'polypeptide(L)'
;MTATVEQVKALLPEGTDLSDEQIQALITQAETYLRGRVRDLDRRIACGQVTAATVDFIEASMVARVARNPDGYRAEGDGDYSYQFDSRAAAGFLTLLPDELTMLGINKGAFTIAPTNPRRRCRRHRGPCDCPVEPPWPGWWCE
;
A
#
# COMPACT_ATOMS: atom_id res chain seq x y z
N MET A 1 16.44 4.35 1.62
CA MET A 1 15.62 3.16 1.25
C MET A 1 15.18 3.46 -0.16
N THR A 2 15.79 2.76 -1.08
CA THR A 2 15.64 3.00 -2.52
C THR A 2 16.16 1.74 -3.16
N ALA A 3 15.30 1.00 -3.85
CA ALA A 3 15.73 -0.12 -4.66
C ALA A 3 16.87 0.28 -5.60
N THR A 4 17.82 -0.62 -5.82
CA THR A 4 18.91 -0.43 -6.77
C THR A 4 18.54 -0.98 -8.14
N VAL A 5 19.13 -0.42 -9.20
CA VAL A 5 18.96 -0.92 -10.58
C VAL A 5 19.35 -2.41 -10.68
N GLU A 6 20.39 -2.83 -9.96
CA GLU A 6 20.83 -4.23 -9.92
C GLU A 6 19.75 -5.17 -9.34
N GLN A 7 19.09 -4.76 -8.25
CA GLN A 7 17.98 -5.54 -7.67
C GLN A 7 16.81 -5.68 -8.65
N VAL A 8 16.51 -4.64 -9.42
CA VAL A 8 15.48 -4.71 -10.47
C VAL A 8 15.91 -5.67 -11.58
N LYS A 9 17.14 -5.54 -12.08
CA LYS A 9 17.69 -6.40 -13.13
C LYS A 9 17.73 -7.87 -12.71
N ALA A 10 18.03 -8.16 -11.44
CA ALA A 10 18.01 -9.52 -10.91
C ALA A 10 16.62 -10.19 -10.96
N LEU A 11 15.53 -9.41 -11.03
CA LEU A 11 14.16 -9.91 -11.16
C LEU A 11 13.70 -10.05 -12.62
N LEU A 12 14.47 -9.53 -13.57
CA LEU A 12 14.13 -9.53 -14.99
C LEU A 12 14.83 -10.68 -15.72
N PRO A 13 14.17 -11.31 -16.70
CA PRO A 13 14.87 -12.20 -17.63
C PRO A 13 15.87 -11.38 -18.47
N GLU A 14 16.99 -12.01 -18.83
CA GLU A 14 18.01 -11.42 -19.71
C GLU A 14 17.38 -10.90 -21.01
N GLY A 15 17.67 -9.65 -21.38
CA GLY A 15 17.19 -9.02 -22.62
C GLY A 15 15.97 -8.10 -22.51
N THR A 16 15.84 -7.35 -21.41
CA THR A 16 14.79 -6.31 -21.29
C THR A 16 15.18 -5.04 -22.07
N ASP A 17 14.21 -4.42 -22.75
CA ASP A 17 14.45 -3.25 -23.63
C ASP A 17 14.57 -1.90 -22.88
N LEU A 18 14.42 -1.88 -21.55
CA LEU A 18 14.53 -0.66 -20.76
C LEU A 18 15.99 -0.30 -20.48
N SER A 19 16.33 0.98 -20.67
CA SER A 19 17.62 1.51 -20.26
C SER A 19 17.73 1.67 -18.74
N ASP A 20 18.96 1.67 -18.23
CA ASP A 20 19.25 1.87 -16.80
C ASP A 20 18.66 3.20 -16.28
N GLU A 21 18.66 4.24 -17.12
CA GLU A 21 18.06 5.55 -16.80
C GLU A 21 16.54 5.46 -16.66
N GLN A 22 15.86 4.71 -17.52
CA GLN A 22 14.42 4.48 -17.44
C GLN A 22 14.06 3.68 -16.19
N ILE A 23 14.84 2.67 -15.85
CA ILE A 23 14.67 1.90 -14.62
C ILE A 23 14.81 2.81 -13.40
N GLN A 24 15.83 3.68 -13.36
CA GLN A 24 16.02 4.61 -12.25
C GLN A 24 14.87 5.62 -12.12
N ALA A 25 14.34 6.11 -13.24
CA ALA A 25 13.16 6.98 -13.24
C ALA A 25 11.92 6.25 -12.68
N LEU A 26 11.71 4.99 -13.07
CA LEU A 26 10.62 4.16 -12.55
C LEU A 26 10.77 3.87 -11.04
N ILE A 27 11.99 3.64 -10.55
CA ILE A 27 12.26 3.47 -9.11
C ILE A 27 11.84 4.74 -8.34
N THR A 28 12.22 5.91 -8.84
CA THR A 28 11.87 7.20 -8.21
C THR A 28 10.35 7.43 -8.17
N GLN A 29 9.66 7.06 -9.25
CA GLN A 29 8.21 7.12 -9.32
C GLN A 29 7.56 6.10 -8.37
N ALA A 30 8.11 4.90 -8.26
CA ALA A 30 7.64 3.86 -7.34
C ALA A 30 7.76 4.30 -5.88
N GLU A 31 8.90 4.91 -5.50
CA GLU A 31 9.08 5.48 -4.14
C GLU A 31 8.03 6.56 -3.86
N THR A 32 7.84 7.49 -4.80
CA THR A 32 6.84 8.57 -4.68
C THR A 32 5.43 7.99 -4.51
N TYR A 33 5.09 6.97 -5.30
CA TYR A 33 3.83 6.25 -5.22
C TYR A 33 3.66 5.56 -3.86
N LEU A 34 4.69 4.86 -3.37
CA LEU A 34 4.65 4.12 -2.11
C LEU A 34 4.45 5.08 -0.93
N ARG A 35 5.20 6.18 -0.88
CA ARG A 35 5.06 7.23 0.16
C ARG A 35 3.70 7.91 0.11
N GLY A 36 3.15 8.16 -1.08
CA GLY A 36 1.81 8.71 -1.25
C GLY A 36 0.71 7.75 -0.76
N ARG A 37 0.91 6.44 -0.96
CA ARG A 37 -0.06 5.40 -0.61
C ARG A 37 -0.01 5.00 0.87
N VAL A 38 1.19 4.92 1.44
CA VAL A 38 1.49 4.51 2.81
C VAL A 38 2.17 5.66 3.54
N ARG A 39 1.38 6.55 4.15
CA ARG A 39 1.89 7.77 4.81
C ARG A 39 2.80 7.50 6.01
N ASP A 40 2.61 6.38 6.71
CA ASP A 40 3.33 6.05 7.94
C ASP A 40 4.54 5.13 7.70
N LEU A 41 5.03 5.02 6.45
CA LEU A 41 6.06 4.07 6.07
C LEU A 41 7.38 4.29 6.84
N ASP A 42 7.87 5.52 6.90
CA ASP A 42 9.12 5.85 7.59
C ASP A 42 9.06 5.49 9.09
N ARG A 43 7.90 5.73 9.71
CA ARG A 43 7.65 5.37 11.11
C ARG A 43 7.67 3.86 11.32
N ARG A 44 7.06 3.09 10.42
CA ARG A 44 7.02 1.61 10.49
C ARG A 44 8.43 1.01 10.40
N ILE A 45 9.29 1.60 9.58
CA ILE A 45 10.70 1.18 9.46
C ILE A 45 11.48 1.56 10.72
N ALA A 46 11.32 2.78 11.22
CA ALA A 46 11.96 3.23 12.45
C ALA A 46 11.56 2.37 13.67
N CYS A 47 10.32 1.90 13.72
CA CYS A 47 9.82 0.99 14.76
C CYS A 47 10.18 -0.49 14.51
N GLY A 48 10.88 -0.82 13.42
CA GLY A 48 11.25 -2.20 13.07
C GLY A 48 10.07 -3.10 12.68
N GLN A 49 8.89 -2.53 12.41
CA GLN A 49 7.71 -3.29 11.99
C GLN A 49 7.84 -3.81 10.55
N VAL A 50 8.61 -3.08 9.73
CA VAL A 50 8.95 -3.44 8.34
C VAL A 50 10.44 -3.19 8.16
N THR A 51 11.13 -4.12 7.50
CA THR A 51 12.55 -3.93 7.19
C THR A 51 12.71 -3.09 5.92
N ALA A 52 13.75 -2.27 5.84
CA ALA A 52 14.06 -1.51 4.62
C ALA A 52 14.21 -2.44 3.40
N ALA A 53 14.80 -3.62 3.58
CA ALA A 53 14.95 -4.63 2.53
C ALA A 53 13.60 -5.14 1.97
N THR A 54 12.56 -5.22 2.80
CA THR A 54 11.21 -5.55 2.35
C THR A 54 10.63 -4.47 1.45
N VAL A 55 10.90 -3.20 1.77
CA VAL A 55 10.46 -2.06 0.96
C VAL A 55 11.22 -2.02 -0.36
N ASP A 56 12.54 -2.18 -0.33
CA ASP A 56 13.37 -2.22 -1.54
C ASP A 56 12.94 -3.39 -2.47
N PHE A 57 12.58 -4.54 -1.90
CA PHE A 57 12.06 -5.68 -2.69
C PHE A 57 10.71 -5.36 -3.36
N ILE A 58 9.80 -4.69 -2.66
CA ILE A 58 8.49 -4.31 -3.21
C ILE A 58 8.64 -3.24 -4.29
N GLU A 59 9.52 -2.27 -4.10
CA GLU A 59 9.83 -1.28 -5.13
C GLU A 59 10.40 -1.97 -6.38
N ALA A 60 11.35 -2.89 -6.19
CA ALA A 60 11.93 -3.64 -7.30
C ALA A 60 10.91 -4.53 -8.02
N SER A 61 10.00 -5.19 -7.30
CA SER A 61 8.94 -6.01 -7.91
C SER A 61 7.93 -5.16 -8.69
N MET A 62 7.57 -3.98 -8.20
CA MET A 62 6.72 -3.02 -8.90
C MET A 62 7.34 -2.59 -10.23
N VAL A 63 8.62 -2.21 -10.22
CA VAL A 63 9.33 -1.79 -11.43
C VAL A 63 9.52 -2.97 -12.39
N ALA A 64 9.87 -4.16 -11.88
CA ALA A 64 10.02 -5.35 -12.71
C ALA A 64 8.73 -5.73 -13.46
N ARG A 65 7.55 -5.50 -12.86
CA ARG A 65 6.27 -5.70 -13.55
C ARG A 65 6.08 -4.74 -14.72
N VAL A 66 6.37 -3.45 -14.51
CA VAL A 66 6.30 -2.45 -15.57
C VAL A 66 7.31 -2.76 -16.68
N ALA A 67 8.53 -3.15 -16.29
CA ALA A 67 9.60 -3.49 -17.23
C ALA A 67 9.29 -4.72 -18.11
N ARG A 68 8.49 -5.67 -17.61
CA ARG A 68 8.05 -6.84 -18.40
C ARG A 68 6.97 -6.53 -19.43
N ASN A 69 6.19 -5.46 -19.23
CA ASN A 69 5.16 -5.03 -20.16
C ASN A 69 5.03 -3.49 -20.16
N PRO A 70 6.03 -2.78 -20.72
CA PRO A 70 6.09 -1.33 -20.66
C PRO A 70 4.91 -0.65 -21.39
N ASP A 71 4.44 -1.27 -22.48
CA ASP A 71 3.33 -0.76 -23.28
C ASP A 71 1.94 -1.15 -22.75
N GLY A 72 1.89 -2.00 -21.71
CA GLY A 72 0.63 -2.41 -21.08
C GLY A 72 -0.30 -3.20 -22.00
N TYR A 73 0.25 -3.89 -23.02
CA TYR A 73 -0.55 -4.69 -23.94
C TYR A 73 -1.28 -5.81 -23.18
N ARG A 74 -2.60 -5.93 -23.42
CA ARG A 74 -3.33 -7.16 -23.10
C ARG A 74 -2.98 -8.17 -24.17
N ALA A 75 -2.58 -9.37 -23.78
CA ALA A 75 -2.44 -10.47 -24.72
C ALA A 75 -3.75 -10.62 -25.53
N GLU A 76 -3.69 -10.42 -26.85
CA GLU A 76 -4.72 -10.90 -27.77
C GLU A 76 -4.48 -12.40 -27.94
N GLY A 77 -5.44 -13.20 -27.48
CA GLY A 77 -5.38 -14.66 -27.63
C GLY A 77 -5.78 -15.05 -29.04
N ASP A 78 -4.84 -15.60 -29.80
CA ASP A 78 -5.13 -16.42 -30.97
C ASP A 78 -4.94 -17.89 -30.57
N GLY A 79 -6.04 -18.63 -30.44
CA GLY A 79 -6.06 -20.06 -30.14
C GLY A 79 -6.47 -20.48 -28.72
N ASP A 80 -7.02 -21.71 -28.63
CA ASP A 80 -7.85 -22.36 -27.59
C ASP A 80 -7.21 -22.56 -26.19
N TYR A 81 -6.15 -21.82 -25.86
CA TYR A 81 -5.48 -21.87 -24.56
C TYR A 81 -5.30 -20.45 -24.00
N SER A 82 -6.22 -20.01 -23.14
CA SER A 82 -6.06 -18.78 -22.38
C SER A 82 -5.40 -19.05 -21.03
N TYR A 83 -4.21 -18.49 -20.80
CA TYR A 83 -3.73 -18.26 -19.42
C TYR A 83 -4.29 -16.91 -18.95
N GLN A 84 -5.13 -16.92 -17.90
CA GLN A 84 -5.58 -15.69 -17.26
C GLN A 84 -4.48 -15.13 -16.36
N PHE A 85 -3.66 -14.22 -16.90
CA PHE A 85 -2.81 -13.37 -16.06
C PHE A 85 -3.67 -12.29 -15.40
N ASP A 86 -3.41 -11.98 -14.12
CA ASP A 86 -4.15 -10.96 -13.38
C ASP A 86 -4.06 -9.61 -14.11
N SER A 87 -5.19 -9.20 -14.68
CA SER A 87 -5.33 -8.00 -15.53
C SER A 87 -4.90 -6.69 -14.86
N ARG A 88 -4.83 -6.64 -13.52
CA ARG A 88 -4.37 -5.46 -12.79
C ARG A 88 -2.85 -5.30 -12.83
N ALA A 89 -2.10 -6.39 -12.91
CA ALA A 89 -0.64 -6.38 -13.02
C ALA A 89 -0.16 -6.20 -14.48
N ALA A 90 -1.01 -6.55 -15.45
CA ALA A 90 -0.70 -6.49 -16.88
C ALA A 90 -0.80 -5.08 -17.51
N ALA A 91 -1.13 -4.04 -16.74
CA ALA A 91 -1.51 -2.74 -17.28
C ALA A 91 -0.34 -1.80 -17.61
N GLY A 92 0.92 -2.21 -17.43
CA GLY A 92 2.10 -1.34 -17.67
C GLY A 92 2.24 -0.15 -16.71
N PHE A 93 1.41 -0.09 -15.66
CA PHE A 93 1.46 0.96 -14.64
C PHE A 93 2.09 0.46 -13.33
N LEU A 94 2.72 1.38 -12.60
CA LEU A 94 3.17 1.14 -11.23
C LEU A 94 1.97 0.84 -10.34
N THR A 95 1.84 -0.44 -9.97
CA THR A 95 0.73 -0.96 -9.17
C THR A 95 1.27 -1.69 -7.96
N LEU A 96 0.70 -1.38 -6.79
CA LEU A 96 1.00 -2.08 -5.54
C LEU A 96 -0.04 -3.17 -5.30
N LEU A 97 0.42 -4.41 -5.21
CA LEU A 97 -0.45 -5.58 -5.07
C LEU A 97 -0.98 -5.72 -3.63
N PRO A 98 -2.12 -6.41 -3.44
CA PRO A 98 -2.65 -6.73 -2.11
C PRO A 98 -1.66 -7.50 -1.23
N ASP A 99 -0.92 -8.45 -1.80
CA ASP A 99 0.03 -9.26 -1.05
C ASP A 99 1.24 -8.44 -0.58
N GLU A 100 1.67 -7.47 -1.38
CA GLU A 100 2.74 -6.54 -1.02
C GLU A 100 2.29 -5.59 0.11
N LEU A 101 1.02 -5.16 0.11
CA LEU A 101 0.44 -4.43 1.23
C LEU A 101 0.43 -5.27 2.51
N THR A 102 0.09 -6.56 2.40
CA THR A 102 0.17 -7.50 3.52
C THR A 102 1.60 -7.64 4.03
N MET A 103 2.60 -7.72 3.14
CA MET A 103 4.03 -7.75 3.50
C MET A 103 4.48 -6.48 4.23
N LEU A 104 3.93 -5.31 3.88
CA LEU A 104 4.14 -4.06 4.63
C LEU A 104 3.43 -4.03 5.99
N GLY A 105 2.77 -5.13 6.38
CA GLY A 105 1.98 -5.23 7.60
C GLY A 105 0.69 -4.39 7.54
N ILE A 106 0.17 -4.12 6.35
CA ILE A 106 -1.09 -3.40 6.14
C ILE A 106 -2.17 -4.44 5.84
N ASN A 107 -2.64 -5.10 6.89
CA ASN A 107 -3.78 -6.00 6.79
C ASN A 107 -5.08 -5.20 6.62
N LYS A 108 -5.83 -5.48 5.55
CA LYS A 108 -7.26 -5.12 5.48
C LYS A 108 -8.08 -6.09 6.33
N GLY A 109 -7.91 -6.02 7.65
CA GLY A 109 -8.80 -6.70 8.58
C GLY A 109 -10.22 -6.14 8.50
N ALA A 110 -11.23 -6.93 8.87
CA ALA A 110 -12.61 -6.45 8.95
C ALA A 110 -12.71 -5.29 9.97
N PHE A 111 -12.98 -4.07 9.50
CA PHE A 111 -13.22 -2.94 10.38
C PHE A 111 -14.68 -2.97 10.83
N THR A 112 -14.94 -3.00 12.13
CA THR A 112 -16.30 -2.79 12.66
C THR A 112 -16.56 -1.29 12.73
N ILE A 113 -17.30 -0.76 11.76
CA ILE A 113 -17.85 0.59 11.85
C ILE A 113 -19.09 0.50 12.74
N ALA A 114 -18.92 0.78 14.03
CA ALA A 114 -20.05 0.96 14.93
C ALA A 114 -20.61 2.39 14.73
N PRO A 115 -21.89 2.56 14.38
CA PRO A 115 -22.48 3.89 14.31
C PRO A 115 -22.48 4.52 15.71
N THR A 116 -21.79 5.65 15.88
CA THR A 116 -21.93 6.47 17.08
C THR A 116 -23.33 7.08 17.07
N ASN A 117 -24.23 6.58 17.92
CA ASN A 117 -25.53 7.18 18.12
C ASN A 117 -25.48 8.05 19.40
N PRO A 118 -25.24 9.37 19.29
CA PRO A 118 -25.14 10.24 20.45
C PRO A 118 -26.45 10.35 21.25
N ARG A 119 -27.58 9.85 20.74
CA ARG A 119 -28.92 10.04 21.35
C ARG A 119 -29.38 8.90 22.26
N ARG A 120 -28.55 7.91 22.59
CA ARG A 120 -28.95 6.73 23.39
C ARG A 120 -28.33 6.61 24.79
N ARG A 121 -27.75 7.66 25.38
CA ARG A 121 -27.36 7.60 26.81
C ARG A 121 -28.51 7.86 27.80
N CYS A 122 -29.66 8.35 27.35
CA CYS A 122 -30.79 8.70 28.23
C CYS A 122 -32.04 7.89 27.92
N ARG A 123 -32.04 6.56 28.12
CA ARG A 123 -33.29 5.76 28.08
C ARG A 123 -33.29 4.63 29.10
N ARG A 124 -32.94 4.89 30.36
CA ARG A 124 -33.28 4.00 31.50
C ARG A 124 -33.51 4.72 32.85
N HIS A 125 -33.93 5.98 32.84
CA HIS A 125 -34.43 6.64 34.07
C HIS A 125 -35.85 7.17 33.81
N ARG A 126 -36.83 6.69 34.58
CA ARG A 126 -38.17 7.30 34.73
C ARG A 126 -38.10 8.40 35.80
N GLY A 127 -37.21 9.36 35.62
CA GLY A 127 -37.02 10.50 36.53
C GLY A 127 -36.29 11.64 35.80
N PRO A 128 -36.39 12.90 36.31
CA PRO A 128 -35.70 14.03 35.71
C PRO A 128 -34.19 13.75 35.70
N CYS A 129 -33.57 13.95 34.56
CA CYS A 129 -32.16 13.70 34.35
C CYS A 129 -31.31 14.77 35.04
N ASP A 130 -30.86 14.50 36.27
CA ASP A 130 -29.69 15.16 36.87
C ASP A 130 -28.42 14.55 36.28
N CYS A 131 -27.99 15.03 35.12
CA CYS A 131 -26.61 14.88 34.69
C CYS A 131 -25.97 16.27 34.67
N PRO A 132 -24.88 16.50 35.43
CA PRO A 132 -24.13 17.75 35.36
C PRO A 132 -23.61 17.96 33.95
N VAL A 133 -23.93 19.10 33.35
CA VAL A 133 -23.32 19.57 32.11
C VAL A 133 -22.06 20.33 32.50
N GLU A 134 -20.94 19.64 32.72
CA GLU A 134 -19.63 20.30 32.77
C GLU A 134 -18.51 19.32 32.38
N PRO A 135 -17.55 19.73 31.52
CA PRO A 135 -16.48 18.84 31.07
C PRO A 135 -15.28 18.92 32.01
N PRO A 136 -14.59 17.79 32.29
CA PRO A 136 -13.19 17.87 32.66
C PRO A 136 -12.39 16.98 31.72
N TRP A 137 -11.84 17.56 30.65
CA TRP A 137 -10.70 16.93 30.00
C TRP A 137 -9.51 17.09 30.94
N PRO A 138 -8.82 16.01 31.36
CA PRO A 138 -7.62 16.15 32.17
C PRO A 138 -6.46 16.65 31.29
N GLY A 139 -5.83 17.75 31.72
CA GLY A 139 -4.85 18.55 30.97
C GLY A 139 -3.43 17.96 30.92
N TRP A 140 -3.28 16.72 30.45
CA TRP A 140 -1.96 16.07 30.28
C TRP A 140 -1.78 15.45 28.89
N TRP A 141 -2.50 15.94 27.88
CA TRP A 141 -2.31 15.58 26.48
C TRP A 141 -1.42 16.63 25.80
N CYS A 142 -0.11 16.57 26.06
CA CYS A 142 0.98 17.13 25.26
C CYS A 142 2.31 16.67 25.88
N GLU A 143 2.84 15.53 25.45
CA GLU A 143 4.27 15.18 25.42
C GLU A 143 4.50 14.10 24.35
#